data_AF-A0A7Y9KH86-F1
#
_entry.id   AF-A0A7Y9KH86-F1
#
_cell.length_a   1.000
_cell.length_b   1.000
_cell.length_c   1.000
_cell.angle_alpha   90.00
_cell.angle_beta   90.00
_cell.angle_gamma   90.00
#
_symmetry.space_group_name_H-M   'P 1'
#
loop_
_entity.id
_entity.type
_entity.pdbx_description
1 polymer ?
#
loop_
_entity_poly.entity_id
_entity_poly.type
_entity_poly.pdbx_seq_one_letter_code
_entity_poly.pdbx_strand_id
1 'polypeptide(L)'
;MRFKGVHRKPRETFRGGRFRADAAGDEVPYAPSPPDSGQVRPRSNQPRDRFGRFRKAGRDDDYALGPERPEAGPVDTAGGLRGMTGRLGRRGQGRPRSGDYSWSDFELEDDRPRVEPHPPGTPHAADGRRDCGVLEGVLHRQWDVREGPPPEVIGAVESLASLPEPLKEKLASGLDGIYVGPGGVPQLDDMGHLRDRPLPSGRATWDICAGAYGDRKIVVGDRPSPTPDVMLHEVGHALDDIDGDEGEWTSDSPAFRQLYEECLPYLASEFHKQPNALGRREFFADAFAAISSRQRPALVDMLAGNIRTALEVMLFFNRRYGI
;
A
#
# COMPACT_ATOMS: atom_id res chain seq x y z
N MET A 1 20.03 30.94 -59.57
CA MET A 1 19.96 29.86 -58.56
C MET A 1 18.62 29.16 -58.77
N ARG A 2 18.44 27.88 -59.18
CA ARG A 2 19.24 26.63 -59.06
C ARG A 2 19.73 26.43 -57.62
N PHE A 3 19.46 25.36 -56.87
CA PHE A 3 18.69 24.10 -57.05
C PHE A 3 18.30 23.61 -55.61
N LYS A 4 17.60 22.50 -55.30
CA LYS A 4 17.14 21.26 -55.99
C LYS A 4 15.92 20.69 -55.22
N GLY A 5 15.24 19.65 -55.71
CA GLY A 5 14.32 18.80 -54.94
C GLY A 5 14.74 17.33 -54.95
N VAL A 6 14.32 16.52 -53.96
CA VAL A 6 14.54 15.06 -53.86
C VAL A 6 13.27 14.44 -53.24
N HIS A 7 12.36 13.92 -54.07
CA HIS A 7 12.18 12.50 -54.43
C HIS A 7 11.59 11.57 -53.35
N ARG A 8 10.41 11.01 -53.67
CA ARG A 8 9.77 9.86 -53.02
C ARG A 8 9.93 8.60 -53.88
N LYS A 9 9.62 7.43 -53.26
CA LYS A 9 9.37 6.07 -53.80
C LYS A 9 10.60 5.12 -53.85
N PRO A 10 10.38 3.79 -53.90
CA PRO A 10 9.14 3.02 -53.70
C PRO A 10 9.20 1.97 -52.57
N ARG A 11 8.06 1.33 -52.31
CA ARG A 11 7.90 0.11 -51.52
C ARG A 11 7.79 -1.06 -52.51
N GLU A 12 8.69 -2.03 -52.44
CA GLU A 12 8.57 -3.27 -53.23
C GLU A 12 7.97 -4.41 -52.41
N THR A 13 7.08 -5.15 -53.06
CA THR A 13 6.53 -6.42 -52.59
C THR A 13 7.15 -7.55 -53.41
N PHE A 14 7.60 -8.62 -52.75
CA PHE A 14 7.82 -9.89 -53.44
C PHE A 14 6.95 -11.01 -52.88
N ARG A 15 6.44 -11.84 -53.77
CA ARG A 15 5.50 -12.93 -53.50
C ARG A 15 6.24 -14.25 -53.31
N GLY A 16 5.63 -15.12 -52.48
CA GLY A 16 5.25 -16.45 -52.94
C GLY A 16 6.13 -17.63 -52.49
N GLY A 17 5.46 -18.70 -52.05
CA GLY A 17 6.07 -19.99 -51.71
C GLY A 17 5.25 -20.78 -50.69
N ARG A 18 4.19 -21.48 -51.15
CA ARG A 18 3.47 -22.48 -50.33
C ARG A 18 4.11 -23.85 -50.53
N PHE A 19 4.29 -24.64 -49.47
CA PHE A 19 4.16 -26.10 -49.54
C PHE A 19 3.55 -26.71 -48.27
N ARG A 20 2.87 -27.85 -48.48
CA ARG A 20 2.28 -28.83 -47.54
C ARG A 20 3.37 -29.75 -46.95
N ALA A 21 3.18 -30.64 -45.97
CA ALA A 21 2.15 -30.90 -44.95
C ALA A 21 2.67 -32.02 -44.00
N ASP A 22 1.86 -32.39 -42.99
CA ASP A 22 1.75 -33.71 -42.35
C ASP A 22 2.86 -34.31 -41.44
N ALA A 23 2.45 -34.48 -40.17
CA ALA A 23 2.43 -35.75 -39.41
C ALA A 23 3.66 -36.24 -38.61
N ALA A 24 3.29 -37.16 -37.68
CA ALA A 24 4.07 -37.97 -36.74
C ALA A 24 4.62 -37.23 -35.50
N GLY A 25 4.28 -37.80 -34.32
CA GLY A 25 4.89 -37.44 -33.05
C GLY A 25 5.95 -38.47 -32.64
N ASP A 26 6.68 -38.16 -31.58
CA ASP A 26 7.42 -39.13 -30.78
C ASP A 26 7.23 -38.77 -29.30
N GLU A 27 6.85 -39.75 -28.50
CA GLU A 27 7.07 -39.72 -27.05
C GLU A 27 8.55 -40.02 -26.78
N VAL A 28 9.18 -39.40 -25.77
CA VAL A 28 9.84 -39.93 -24.55
C VAL A 28 10.78 -38.85 -23.97
N PRO A 29 11.35 -38.99 -22.75
CA PRO A 29 10.71 -39.15 -21.45
C PRO A 29 10.93 -37.92 -20.55
N TYR A 30 10.28 -37.92 -19.39
CA TYR A 30 10.68 -37.12 -18.23
C TYR A 30 12.12 -37.45 -17.82
N ALA A 31 13.05 -36.51 -17.97
CA ALA A 31 14.42 -36.59 -17.45
C ALA A 31 14.56 -35.66 -16.23
N PRO A 32 15.03 -36.15 -15.06
CA PRO A 32 15.17 -35.33 -13.87
C PRO A 32 16.38 -34.40 -14.01
N SER A 33 16.16 -33.09 -13.88
CA SER A 33 17.22 -32.08 -13.81
C SER A 33 17.71 -31.86 -12.37
N PRO A 34 18.95 -31.39 -12.18
CA PRO A 34 19.77 -31.75 -11.01
C PRO A 34 19.52 -30.89 -9.77
N PRO A 35 20.09 -31.25 -8.61
CA PRO A 35 20.15 -30.34 -7.48
C PRO A 35 21.10 -29.16 -7.75
N ASP A 36 20.96 -28.14 -6.90
CA ASP A 36 21.90 -27.03 -6.65
C ASP A 36 21.84 -25.80 -7.59
N SER A 37 21.42 -24.67 -7.02
CA SER A 37 22.28 -23.48 -6.85
C SER A 37 21.47 -22.29 -6.34
N GLY A 38 21.82 -21.78 -5.16
CA GLY A 38 21.16 -20.65 -4.49
C GLY A 38 21.43 -19.29 -5.15
N GLN A 39 20.94 -19.05 -6.37
CA GLN A 39 21.00 -17.75 -7.03
C GLN A 39 19.61 -17.13 -7.18
N VAL A 40 19.26 -16.24 -6.24
CA VAL A 40 18.12 -15.34 -6.38
C VAL A 40 18.40 -14.39 -7.54
N ARG A 41 17.66 -14.52 -8.64
CA ARG A 41 17.72 -13.55 -9.74
C ARG A 41 17.14 -12.20 -9.28
N PRO A 42 17.81 -11.06 -9.51
CA PRO A 42 17.24 -9.76 -9.20
C PRO A 42 15.97 -9.53 -10.04
N ARG A 43 14.83 -9.26 -9.40
CA ARG A 43 13.58 -8.87 -10.08
C ARG A 43 13.52 -7.38 -10.45
N SER A 44 14.68 -6.71 -10.50
CA SER A 44 14.84 -5.34 -10.97
C SER A 44 14.75 -5.26 -12.51
N ASN A 45 13.54 -5.41 -13.06
CA ASN A 45 13.08 -4.85 -14.34
C ASN A 45 11.64 -5.31 -14.68
N GLN A 46 10.64 -4.61 -14.16
CA GLN A 46 9.29 -4.65 -14.74
C GLN A 46 9.28 -3.83 -16.05
N PRO A 47 8.80 -4.37 -17.19
CA PRO A 47 8.91 -3.70 -18.49
C PRO A 47 7.90 -2.56 -18.63
N ARG A 48 8.37 -1.33 -18.39
CA ARG A 48 7.64 -0.08 -18.66
C ARG A 48 7.63 0.26 -20.15
N ASP A 49 6.63 1.01 -20.61
CA ASP A 49 6.64 1.61 -21.94
C ASP A 49 7.52 2.89 -22.01
N ARG A 50 7.63 3.49 -23.20
CA ARG A 50 8.45 4.70 -23.42
C ARG A 50 7.93 5.95 -22.68
N PHE A 51 6.76 5.86 -22.04
CA PHE A 51 6.12 6.92 -21.28
C PHE A 51 5.95 6.53 -19.80
N GLY A 52 6.66 5.49 -19.34
CA GLY A 52 6.69 5.04 -17.93
C GLY A 52 5.49 4.20 -17.48
N ARG A 53 4.50 3.97 -18.35
CA ARG A 53 3.29 3.20 -18.02
C ARG A 53 3.61 1.71 -17.91
N PHE A 54 2.93 1.03 -17.00
CA PHE A 54 2.97 -0.43 -16.95
C PHE A 54 2.29 -1.01 -18.19
N ARG A 55 2.96 -1.91 -18.89
CA ARG A 55 2.29 -2.73 -19.91
C ARG A 55 1.39 -3.72 -19.20
N LYS A 56 0.13 -3.82 -19.64
CA LYS A 56 -0.79 -4.88 -19.24
C LYS A 56 -0.22 -6.22 -19.67
N ALA A 57 0.54 -6.88 -18.79
CA ALA A 57 0.89 -8.28 -18.93
C ALA A 57 -0.42 -9.06 -18.82
N GLY A 58 -0.81 -9.70 -19.91
CA GLY A 58 -1.99 -10.55 -19.91
C GLY A 58 -1.67 -11.88 -19.25
N ARG A 59 -2.59 -12.32 -18.38
CA ARG A 59 -2.79 -13.70 -17.96
C ARG A 59 -1.66 -14.33 -17.13
N ASP A 60 -1.94 -14.50 -15.84
CA ASP A 60 -1.98 -15.81 -15.19
C ASP A 60 -2.82 -15.68 -13.91
N ASP A 61 -4.15 -15.57 -14.10
CA ASP A 61 -5.15 -15.52 -13.01
C ASP A 61 -5.44 -16.93 -12.45
N ASP A 62 -4.40 -17.73 -12.20
CA ASP A 62 -4.51 -19.08 -11.62
C ASP A 62 -4.40 -19.04 -10.08
N TYR A 63 -5.24 -18.19 -9.46
CA TYR A 63 -5.53 -18.23 -8.01
C TYR A 63 -7.03 -18.02 -7.70
N ALA A 64 -7.88 -18.45 -8.62
CA ALA A 64 -9.31 -18.65 -8.38
C ALA A 64 -9.75 -19.99 -8.97
N LEU A 65 -9.91 -21.00 -8.12
CA LEU A 65 -10.86 -22.14 -8.22
C LEU A 65 -10.49 -23.20 -7.15
N GLY A 66 -11.33 -23.30 -6.11
CA GLY A 66 -11.36 -24.43 -5.16
C GLY A 66 -12.73 -25.11 -5.23
N PRO A 67 -12.84 -26.44 -5.07
CA PRO A 67 -14.05 -27.17 -5.46
C PRO A 67 -15.19 -27.08 -4.44
N GLU A 68 -16.43 -27.05 -4.93
CA GLU A 68 -17.63 -27.28 -4.13
C GLU A 68 -17.74 -28.73 -3.65
N ARG A 69 -18.33 -28.93 -2.45
CA ARG A 69 -19.42 -29.88 -2.08
C ARG A 69 -19.29 -30.38 -0.63
N PRO A 70 -20.37 -30.90 -0.01
CA PRO A 70 -21.79 -30.58 -0.20
C PRO A 70 -22.52 -30.31 1.15
N GLU A 71 -23.84 -30.09 1.07
CA GLU A 71 -24.75 -29.85 2.20
C GLU A 71 -24.81 -30.97 3.26
N ALA A 72 -25.12 -30.58 4.50
CA ALA A 72 -25.77 -31.44 5.49
C ALA A 72 -26.94 -30.66 6.13
N GLY A 73 -28.12 -31.30 6.21
CA GLY A 73 -29.41 -30.67 6.50
C GLY A 73 -29.69 -30.34 7.99
N PRO A 74 -30.93 -29.89 8.28
CA PRO A 74 -31.26 -29.11 9.48
C PRO A 74 -31.65 -29.95 10.69
N VAL A 75 -31.56 -29.34 11.87
CA VAL A 75 -32.25 -29.82 13.09
C VAL A 75 -32.95 -28.66 13.78
N ASP A 76 -34.27 -28.59 13.64
CA ASP A 76 -35.14 -27.78 14.50
C ASP A 76 -35.15 -28.36 15.92
N THR A 77 -35.22 -27.52 16.95
CA THR A 77 -36.46 -27.35 17.75
C THR A 77 -36.28 -26.37 18.90
N ALA A 78 -37.37 -25.68 19.25
CA ALA A 78 -37.41 -24.65 20.28
C ALA A 78 -37.72 -25.19 21.69
N GLY A 79 -37.46 -24.39 22.73
CA GLY A 79 -38.28 -24.41 23.94
C GLY A 79 -37.58 -24.15 25.28
N GLY A 80 -38.23 -23.35 26.14
CA GLY A 80 -38.15 -23.55 27.60
C GLY A 80 -37.50 -22.42 28.41
N LEU A 81 -38.34 -21.55 29.00
CA LEU A 81 -37.98 -20.71 30.13
C LEU A 81 -37.99 -21.50 31.45
N ARG A 82 -37.29 -20.94 32.46
CA ARG A 82 -37.61 -20.92 33.91
C ARG A 82 -36.85 -21.90 34.83
N GLY A 83 -36.10 -21.35 35.80
CA GLY A 83 -35.58 -22.07 36.97
C GLY A 83 -34.55 -21.24 37.77
N MET A 84 -34.89 -20.84 39.00
CA MET A 84 -34.00 -20.07 39.90
C MET A 84 -33.14 -21.01 40.78
N THR A 85 -31.90 -20.62 41.09
CA THR A 85 -31.36 -20.54 42.46
C THR A 85 -29.99 -19.80 42.43
N GLY A 86 -29.60 -19.16 43.55
CA GLY A 86 -28.48 -18.20 43.58
C GLY A 86 -27.20 -18.70 44.29
N ARG A 87 -26.37 -17.73 44.75
CA ARG A 87 -25.05 -17.89 45.44
C ARG A 87 -23.94 -18.44 44.52
N LEU A 88 -22.88 -17.71 44.15
CA LEU A 88 -22.04 -16.79 44.94
C LEU A 88 -21.36 -15.76 44.02
N GLY A 89 -21.11 -14.56 44.55
CA GLY A 89 -20.33 -13.55 43.83
C GLY A 89 -18.85 -13.92 43.78
N ARG A 90 -18.30 -14.04 42.57
CA ARG A 90 -16.87 -13.90 42.33
C ARG A 90 -16.68 -12.92 41.18
N ARG A 91 -16.20 -11.70 41.50
CA ARG A 91 -15.67 -10.77 40.49
C ARG A 91 -14.45 -11.44 39.86
N GLY A 92 -14.67 -12.23 38.81
CA GLY A 92 -13.61 -12.53 37.86
C GLY A 92 -13.29 -11.23 37.14
N GLN A 93 -12.05 -10.74 37.26
CA GLN A 93 -11.54 -9.78 36.28
C GLN A 93 -11.73 -10.42 34.91
N GLY A 94 -12.43 -9.73 34.01
CA GLY A 94 -12.58 -10.20 32.65
C GLY A 94 -11.20 -10.35 32.03
N ARG A 95 -10.92 -11.50 31.42
CA ARG A 95 -9.81 -11.57 30.47
C ARG A 95 -10.10 -10.51 29.39
N PRO A 96 -9.17 -9.58 29.10
CA PRO A 96 -9.35 -8.64 28.01
C PRO A 96 -9.61 -9.41 26.71
N ARG A 97 -10.48 -8.86 25.87
CA ARG A 97 -10.73 -9.39 24.54
C ARG A 97 -9.54 -9.09 23.64
N SER A 98 -9.44 -9.78 22.51
CA SER A 98 -8.35 -9.67 21.55
C SER A 98 -8.37 -8.36 20.72
N GLY A 99 -8.79 -7.26 21.33
CA GLY A 99 -8.86 -5.91 20.76
C GLY A 99 -8.82 -4.80 21.82
N ASP A 100 -8.55 -5.12 23.09
CA ASP A 100 -8.41 -4.15 24.19
C ASP A 100 -6.94 -3.75 24.44
N TYR A 101 -6.03 -4.04 23.50
CA TYR A 101 -4.61 -3.67 23.60
C TYR A 101 -4.33 -2.46 22.70
N SER A 102 -3.79 -1.38 23.28
CA SER A 102 -3.20 -0.29 22.50
C SER A 102 -1.78 -0.64 22.09
N TRP A 103 -1.28 -0.01 21.04
CA TRP A 103 0.11 -0.12 20.62
C TRP A 103 1.06 0.44 21.70
N SER A 104 0.56 1.37 22.54
CA SER A 104 1.25 1.88 23.73
C SER A 104 1.50 0.81 24.83
N ASP A 105 0.75 -0.29 24.86
CA ASP A 105 0.94 -1.37 25.84
C ASP A 105 2.20 -2.24 25.55
N PHE A 106 2.87 -2.02 24.42
CA PHE A 106 4.00 -2.83 23.94
C PHE A 106 5.28 -2.02 23.67
N GLU A 107 5.33 -0.75 24.10
CA GLU A 107 6.53 0.07 23.97
C GLU A 107 7.71 -0.54 24.75
N LEU A 108 8.84 -0.70 24.06
CA LEU A 108 10.08 -1.19 24.65
C LEU A 108 11.10 -0.05 24.71
N GLU A 109 11.97 -0.04 25.73
CA GLU A 109 13.07 0.91 25.80
C GLU A 109 14.02 0.70 24.60
N ASP A 110 14.05 1.65 23.66
CA ASP A 110 14.65 1.48 22.33
C ASP A 110 16.18 1.65 22.31
N ASP A 111 16.90 0.54 22.17
CA ASP A 111 18.36 0.45 21.97
C ASP A 111 18.77 0.50 20.47
N ARG A 112 17.84 0.71 19.52
CA ARG A 112 18.13 0.66 18.07
C ARG A 112 18.91 1.89 17.60
N PRO A 113 19.74 1.76 16.54
CA PRO A 113 20.46 2.89 15.98
C PRO A 113 19.49 3.92 15.36
N ARG A 114 19.50 5.13 15.92
CA ARG A 114 18.74 6.30 15.43
C ARG A 114 19.67 7.25 14.67
N VAL A 115 19.20 7.80 13.55
CA VAL A 115 19.99 8.69 12.68
C VAL A 115 19.45 10.12 12.69
N GLU A 116 20.28 11.05 13.12
CA GLU A 116 19.97 12.48 13.10
C GLU A 116 19.85 13.04 11.68
N PRO A 117 18.92 13.99 11.42
CA PRO A 117 18.85 14.70 10.14
C PRO A 117 20.13 15.49 9.85
N HIS A 118 20.31 15.91 8.60
CA HIS A 118 21.25 16.97 8.25
C HIS A 118 20.72 18.33 8.73
N PRO A 119 21.58 19.28 9.11
CA PRO A 119 21.15 20.64 9.45
C PRO A 119 20.33 21.29 8.33
N PRO A 120 19.30 22.10 8.66
CA PRO A 120 18.53 22.84 7.66
C PRO A 120 19.41 23.66 6.71
N GLY A 121 19.14 23.57 5.41
CA GLY A 121 19.94 24.21 4.36
C GLY A 121 21.18 23.44 3.90
N THR A 122 21.46 22.25 4.45
CA THR A 122 22.46 21.33 3.88
C THR A 122 22.10 20.96 2.44
N PRO A 123 23.05 20.93 1.49
CA PRO A 123 22.79 20.48 0.12
C PRO A 123 22.15 19.09 0.08
N HIS A 124 21.23 18.89 -0.87
CA HIS A 124 20.48 17.64 -0.98
C HIS A 124 21.39 16.43 -1.18
N ALA A 125 21.22 15.41 -0.33
CA ALA A 125 21.87 14.12 -0.41
C ALA A 125 20.81 13.03 -0.32
N ALA A 126 20.88 12.03 -1.19
CA ALA A 126 19.98 10.88 -1.19
C ALA A 126 20.47 9.82 -0.20
N ASP A 127 20.48 10.15 1.09
CA ASP A 127 20.96 9.29 2.19
C ASP A 127 19.92 9.08 3.32
N GLY A 128 18.68 9.54 3.11
CA GLY A 128 17.58 9.43 4.08
C GLY A 128 17.67 10.42 5.24
N ARG A 129 18.66 11.32 5.26
CA ARG A 129 18.86 12.29 6.36
C ARG A 129 18.38 13.70 6.00
N ARG A 130 17.56 13.84 4.97
CA ARG A 130 16.95 15.13 4.60
C ARG A 130 16.06 15.63 5.75
N ASP A 131 16.24 16.90 6.10
CA ASP A 131 15.42 17.62 7.07
C ASP A 131 13.96 17.74 6.62
N CYS A 132 13.06 17.34 7.51
CA CYS A 132 11.61 17.36 7.34
C CYS A 132 10.93 18.50 8.12
N GLY A 133 11.68 19.37 8.80
CA GLY A 133 11.16 20.54 9.51
C GLY A 133 10.46 20.16 10.82
N VAL A 134 9.23 20.63 11.04
CA VAL A 134 8.49 20.35 12.29
C VAL A 134 8.24 18.87 12.56
N LEU A 135 8.30 18.01 11.52
CA LEU A 135 8.20 16.56 11.66
C LEU A 135 9.38 15.92 12.39
N GLU A 136 10.55 16.57 12.49
CA GLU A 136 11.72 16.01 13.19
C GLU A 136 11.44 15.73 14.68
N GLY A 137 10.45 16.40 15.29
CA GLY A 137 10.02 16.13 16.66
C GLY A 137 9.32 14.77 16.86
N VAL A 138 8.85 14.14 15.79
CA VAL A 138 8.14 12.84 15.80
C VAL A 138 8.76 11.80 14.84
N LEU A 139 9.81 12.15 14.10
CA LEU A 139 10.41 11.29 13.08
C LEU A 139 11.59 10.47 13.63
N HIS A 140 11.46 9.15 13.58
CA HIS A 140 12.44 8.18 14.06
C HIS A 140 13.05 7.40 12.88
N ARG A 141 14.29 7.77 12.53
CA ARG A 141 15.08 7.16 11.46
C ARG A 141 15.91 5.99 12.01
N GLN A 142 15.55 4.75 11.68
CA GLN A 142 16.11 3.54 12.28
C GLN A 142 17.04 2.78 11.32
N TRP A 143 18.32 3.15 11.27
CA TRP A 143 19.38 2.44 10.52
C TRP A 143 20.78 2.81 11.04
N ASP A 144 21.83 2.07 10.66
CA ASP A 144 23.22 2.54 10.88
C ASP A 144 23.60 3.55 9.79
N VAL A 145 24.00 4.75 10.20
CA VAL A 145 24.50 5.83 9.32
C VAL A 145 25.70 5.41 8.46
N ARG A 146 26.44 4.38 8.86
CA ARG A 146 27.59 3.82 8.12
C ARG A 146 27.19 2.90 6.98
N GLU A 147 26.08 2.18 7.15
CA GLU A 147 25.55 1.26 6.14
C GLU A 147 24.60 2.00 5.17
N GLY A 148 23.86 2.97 5.71
CA GLY A 148 22.86 3.74 4.98
C GLY A 148 21.53 2.98 4.79
N PRO A 149 20.44 3.69 4.47
CA PRO A 149 19.13 3.09 4.30
C PRO A 149 18.89 2.59 2.85
N PRO A 150 17.95 1.64 2.64
CA PRO A 150 17.46 1.27 1.32
C PRO A 150 16.85 2.45 0.54
N PRO A 151 16.82 2.41 -0.81
CA PRO A 151 16.20 3.44 -1.65
C PRO A 151 14.76 3.79 -1.30
N GLU A 152 13.98 2.80 -0.88
CA GLU A 152 12.57 2.92 -0.47
C GLU A 152 12.43 3.79 0.80
N VAL A 153 13.33 3.58 1.77
CA VAL A 153 13.42 4.36 3.02
C VAL A 153 13.90 5.78 2.76
N ILE A 154 14.85 5.96 1.83
CA ILE A 154 15.24 7.30 1.35
C ILE A 154 14.03 8.01 0.74
N GLY A 155 13.30 7.32 -0.13
CA GLY A 155 12.07 7.82 -0.77
C GLY A 155 11.02 8.26 0.24
N ALA A 156 10.79 7.49 1.30
CA ALA A 156 9.87 7.84 2.38
C ALA A 156 10.22 9.19 3.05
N VAL A 157 11.49 9.40 3.42
CA VAL A 157 11.95 10.67 4.01
C VAL A 157 11.86 11.83 3.01
N GLU A 158 12.20 11.60 1.74
CA GLU A 158 12.05 12.60 0.67
C GLU A 158 10.58 13.02 0.49
N SER A 159 9.64 12.07 0.57
CA SER A 159 8.21 12.34 0.45
C SER A 159 7.69 13.14 1.64
N LEU A 160 8.07 12.83 2.89
CA LEU A 160 7.78 13.67 4.06
C LEU A 160 8.34 15.10 3.91
N ALA A 161 9.61 15.23 3.53
CA ALA A 161 10.25 16.53 3.34
C ALA A 161 9.57 17.37 2.24
N SER A 162 8.92 16.72 1.27
CA SER A 162 8.20 17.35 0.15
C SER A 162 6.79 17.85 0.48
N LEU A 163 6.22 17.46 1.63
CA LEU A 163 4.89 17.88 2.05
C LEU A 163 4.78 19.41 2.24
N PRO A 164 3.63 20.02 1.94
CA PRO A 164 3.32 21.40 2.35
C PRO A 164 3.44 21.59 3.87
N GLU A 165 3.97 22.72 4.30
CA GLU A 165 4.21 23.01 5.73
C GLU A 165 2.95 22.87 6.61
N PRO A 166 1.75 23.35 6.20
CA PRO A 166 0.54 23.16 7.01
C PRO A 166 0.14 21.69 7.22
N LEU A 167 0.55 20.78 6.34
CA LEU A 167 0.35 19.33 6.55
C LEU A 167 1.39 18.77 7.51
N LYS A 168 2.64 19.24 7.45
CA LYS A 168 3.68 18.87 8.41
C LYS A 168 3.34 19.32 9.83
N GLU A 169 2.88 20.56 10.00
CA GLU A 169 2.41 21.10 11.29
C GLU A 169 1.26 20.26 11.85
N LYS A 170 0.26 19.93 10.99
CA LYS A 170 -0.86 19.09 11.36
C LYS A 170 -0.41 17.69 11.80
N LEU A 171 0.41 17.02 11.02
CA LEU A 171 0.96 15.69 11.34
C LEU A 171 1.78 15.71 12.63
N ALA A 172 2.68 16.70 12.81
CA ALA A 172 3.49 16.84 14.02
C ALA A 172 2.66 17.13 15.29
N SER A 173 1.44 17.68 15.15
CA SER A 173 0.52 17.91 16.26
C SER A 173 -0.48 16.76 16.51
N GLY A 174 -0.66 15.86 15.54
CA GLY A 174 -1.66 14.79 15.59
C GLY A 174 -1.08 13.37 15.75
N LEU A 175 0.21 13.19 15.44
CA LEU A 175 0.92 11.91 15.53
C LEU A 175 1.79 11.82 16.78
N ASP A 176 1.88 10.61 17.33
CA ASP A 176 2.78 10.27 18.43
C ASP A 176 4.16 9.78 17.92
N GLY A 177 4.24 9.34 16.66
CA GLY A 177 5.52 8.94 16.03
C GLY A 177 5.43 8.58 14.54
N ILE A 178 6.54 8.75 13.82
CA ILE A 178 6.76 8.31 12.43
C ILE A 178 8.06 7.50 12.40
N TYR A 179 7.97 6.19 12.21
CA TYR A 179 9.11 5.27 12.25
C TYR A 179 9.46 4.82 10.84
N VAL A 180 10.73 5.01 10.44
CA VAL A 180 11.19 4.69 9.07
C VAL A 180 12.53 3.96 9.12
N GLY A 181 12.64 2.82 8.43
CA GLY A 181 13.86 2.01 8.40
C GLY A 181 13.74 0.76 7.50
N PRO A 182 14.77 -0.10 7.43
CA PRO A 182 14.75 -1.30 6.60
C PRO A 182 13.86 -2.42 7.16
N GLY A 183 13.37 -3.30 6.28
CA GLY A 183 12.46 -4.39 6.64
C GLY A 183 10.97 -4.06 6.43
N GLY A 184 10.08 -4.92 6.95
CA GLY A 184 8.65 -4.63 7.04
C GLY A 184 8.26 -4.07 8.40
N VAL A 185 6.97 -3.75 8.59
CA VAL A 185 6.44 -3.16 9.84
C VAL A 185 6.97 -3.84 11.12
N PRO A 186 7.00 -5.18 11.29
CA PRO A 186 7.50 -5.84 12.50
C PRO A 186 9.03 -5.83 12.70
N GLN A 187 9.77 -5.21 11.79
CA GLN A 187 11.20 -4.95 11.92
C GLN A 187 11.49 -3.52 12.39
N LEU A 188 10.49 -2.64 12.45
CA LEU A 188 10.60 -1.27 12.96
C LEU A 188 10.11 -1.19 14.42
N ASP A 189 10.19 -0.01 15.03
CA ASP A 189 10.05 0.14 16.49
C ASP A 189 8.70 -0.31 17.04
N ASP A 190 8.68 -0.79 18.29
CA ASP A 190 7.53 -1.34 19.04
C ASP A 190 6.75 -2.52 18.38
N MET A 191 6.86 -2.69 17.06
CA MET A 191 6.01 -3.56 16.24
C MET A 191 6.54 -4.99 16.15
N GLY A 192 7.63 -5.29 16.86
CA GLY A 192 8.17 -6.66 16.97
C GLY A 192 7.13 -7.66 17.48
N HIS A 193 6.11 -7.20 18.22
CA HIS A 193 4.98 -8.01 18.67
C HIS A 193 4.04 -8.47 17.54
N LEU A 194 4.07 -7.83 16.36
CA LEU A 194 3.29 -8.18 15.16
C LEU A 194 3.98 -9.23 14.27
N ARG A 195 5.23 -9.58 14.56
CA ARG A 195 6.00 -10.59 13.82
C ARG A 195 5.24 -11.93 13.77
N ASP A 196 5.21 -12.54 12.59
CA ASP A 196 4.49 -13.78 12.29
C ASP A 196 2.96 -13.73 12.56
N ARG A 197 2.39 -12.59 13.00
CA ARG A 197 0.94 -12.45 13.18
C ARG A 197 0.25 -12.28 11.83
N PRO A 198 -0.92 -12.90 11.62
CA PRO A 198 -1.72 -12.67 10.42
C PRO A 198 -2.25 -11.23 10.39
N LEU A 199 -2.36 -10.67 9.18
CA LEU A 199 -3.14 -9.48 8.91
C LEU A 199 -4.63 -9.74 9.19
N PRO A 200 -5.45 -8.69 9.45
CA PRO A 200 -6.90 -8.84 9.62
C PRO A 200 -7.62 -9.53 8.45
N SER A 201 -7.04 -9.48 7.24
CA SER A 201 -7.52 -10.19 6.05
C SER A 201 -7.32 -11.71 6.09
N GLY A 202 -6.46 -12.22 6.98
CA GLY A 202 -6.08 -13.63 7.10
C GLY A 202 -5.21 -14.18 5.95
N ARG A 203 -4.78 -13.35 5.00
CA ARG A 203 -4.12 -13.79 3.75
C ARG A 203 -2.59 -13.73 3.76
N ALA A 204 -1.99 -12.99 4.70
CA ALA A 204 -0.54 -12.88 4.89
C ALA A 204 -0.23 -12.41 6.32
N THR A 205 1.05 -12.31 6.69
CA THR A 205 1.50 -11.74 7.97
C THR A 205 1.93 -10.29 7.84
N TRP A 206 2.10 -9.59 8.96
CA TRP A 206 2.60 -8.21 8.99
C TRP A 206 4.03 -8.06 8.44
N ASP A 207 4.83 -9.13 8.38
CA ASP A 207 6.22 -9.11 7.93
C ASP A 207 6.42 -8.72 6.45
N ILE A 208 5.35 -8.82 5.66
CA ILE A 208 5.33 -8.36 4.25
C ILE A 208 4.82 -6.93 4.08
N CYS A 209 4.29 -6.29 5.13
CA CYS A 209 3.75 -4.94 5.04
C CYS A 209 4.86 -3.91 4.89
N ALA A 210 4.73 -3.10 3.84
CA ALA A 210 5.61 -1.98 3.54
C ALA A 210 5.32 -0.76 4.43
N GLY A 211 4.07 -0.58 4.84
CA GLY A 211 3.64 0.49 5.72
C GLY A 211 2.50 0.04 6.63
N ALA A 212 2.27 0.83 7.66
CA ALA A 212 1.07 0.81 8.48
C ALA A 212 0.84 2.16 9.16
N TYR A 213 -0.44 2.49 9.34
CA TYR A 213 -0.91 3.52 10.24
C TYR A 213 -1.84 2.92 11.31
N GLY A 214 -1.67 3.33 12.57
CA GLY A 214 -2.50 2.91 13.70
C GLY A 214 -2.04 3.58 14.99
N ASP A 215 -2.96 3.79 15.95
CA ASP A 215 -2.69 4.45 17.25
C ASP A 215 -1.79 5.71 17.12
N ARG A 216 -2.12 6.61 16.17
CA ARG A 216 -1.37 7.85 15.88
C ARG A 216 0.12 7.64 15.52
N LYS A 217 0.53 6.43 15.17
CA LYS A 217 1.88 6.09 14.68
C LYS A 217 1.84 5.74 13.19
N ILE A 218 2.81 6.26 12.43
CA ILE A 218 3.12 5.82 11.06
C ILE A 218 4.37 4.93 11.14
N VAL A 219 4.36 3.79 10.44
CA VAL A 219 5.51 2.88 10.35
C VAL A 219 5.74 2.54 8.88
N VAL A 220 6.94 2.80 8.33
CA VAL A 220 7.25 2.61 6.90
C VAL A 220 8.61 1.94 6.68
N GLY A 221 8.57 0.82 5.98
CA GLY A 221 9.69 -0.07 5.67
C GLY A 221 10.13 -0.08 4.20
N ASP A 222 10.89 -1.11 3.83
CA ASP A 222 11.43 -1.36 2.48
C ASP A 222 10.69 -2.44 1.68
N ARG A 223 9.59 -3.00 2.22
CA ARG A 223 8.87 -4.07 1.54
C ARG A 223 8.17 -3.55 0.27
N PRO A 224 8.03 -4.39 -0.78
CA PRO A 224 7.29 -4.00 -1.97
C PRO A 224 5.82 -3.71 -1.65
N SER A 225 5.30 -2.59 -2.18
CA SER A 225 3.91 -2.17 -2.07
C SER A 225 3.27 -1.99 -3.45
N PRO A 226 1.95 -2.22 -3.61
CA PRO A 226 1.20 -1.78 -4.79
C PRO A 226 0.85 -0.28 -4.78
N THR A 227 1.00 0.42 -3.65
CA THR A 227 0.64 1.83 -3.49
C THR A 227 1.55 2.76 -4.30
N PRO A 228 1.10 3.95 -4.74
CA PRO A 228 1.93 4.87 -5.54
C PRO A 228 3.17 5.37 -4.78
N ASP A 229 3.02 5.58 -3.48
CA ASP A 229 4.04 5.98 -2.52
C ASP A 229 3.58 5.49 -1.15
N VAL A 230 4.39 4.68 -0.46
CA VAL A 230 4.01 4.06 0.82
C VAL A 230 3.85 5.11 1.92
N MET A 231 4.82 6.01 2.04
CA MET A 231 4.80 7.04 3.08
C MET A 231 3.62 7.99 2.90
N LEU A 232 3.33 8.40 1.67
CA LEU A 232 2.18 9.26 1.41
C LEU A 232 0.84 8.51 1.54
N HIS A 233 0.81 7.19 1.36
CA HIS A 233 -0.38 6.38 1.67
C HIS A 233 -0.64 6.34 3.19
N GLU A 234 0.37 6.06 4.02
CA GLU A 234 0.20 6.08 5.49
C GLU A 234 -0.10 7.49 6.01
N VAL A 235 0.51 8.55 5.44
CA VAL A 235 0.12 9.95 5.71
C VAL A 235 -1.33 10.22 5.28
N GLY A 236 -1.80 9.58 4.22
CA GLY A 236 -3.20 9.62 3.78
C GLY A 236 -4.14 9.07 4.85
N HIS A 237 -3.84 7.91 5.43
CA HIS A 237 -4.58 7.36 6.57
C HIS A 237 -4.48 8.24 7.83
N ALA A 238 -3.29 8.75 8.14
CA ALA A 238 -3.08 9.66 9.27
C ALA A 238 -3.92 10.93 9.16
N LEU A 239 -3.96 11.57 7.99
CA LEU A 239 -4.80 12.73 7.74
C LEU A 239 -6.29 12.39 7.70
N ASP A 240 -6.65 11.15 7.35
CA ASP A 240 -8.04 10.68 7.39
C ASP A 240 -8.56 10.63 8.83
N ASP A 241 -7.79 10.03 9.75
CA ASP A 241 -8.09 9.94 11.19
C ASP A 241 -7.95 11.29 11.92
N ILE A 242 -6.84 12.03 11.73
CA ILE A 242 -6.58 13.31 12.43
C ILE A 242 -7.62 14.39 12.12
N ASP A 243 -8.13 14.45 10.88
CA ASP A 243 -9.11 15.47 10.46
C ASP A 243 -10.58 14.99 10.56
N GLY A 244 -10.82 13.79 11.09
CA GLY A 244 -12.16 13.34 11.45
C GLY A 244 -12.72 14.07 12.68
N ASP A 245 -14.04 14.12 12.79
CA ASP A 245 -14.70 14.53 14.04
C ASP A 245 -14.55 13.44 15.12
N GLU A 246 -14.98 13.66 16.37
CA GLU A 246 -14.69 12.82 17.55
C GLU A 246 -14.81 11.28 17.34
N GLY A 247 -13.71 10.63 16.95
CA GLY A 247 -13.62 9.18 16.71
C GLY A 247 -14.11 8.69 15.34
N GLU A 248 -14.45 9.59 14.42
CA GLU A 248 -14.76 9.29 13.01
C GLU A 248 -13.55 9.58 12.11
N TRP A 249 -13.61 9.14 10.84
CA TRP A 249 -12.56 9.41 9.85
C TRP A 249 -13.10 10.41 8.80
N THR A 250 -12.24 11.24 8.21
CA THR A 250 -12.63 12.19 7.15
C THR A 250 -13.37 11.51 5.99
N SER A 251 -12.99 10.30 5.63
CA SER A 251 -13.58 9.48 4.59
C SER A 251 -14.94 8.89 4.97
N ASP A 252 -15.32 8.95 6.26
CA ASP A 252 -16.67 8.67 6.74
C ASP A 252 -17.59 9.90 6.67
N SER A 253 -17.05 11.11 6.43
CA SER A 253 -17.86 12.33 6.26
C SER A 253 -18.85 12.20 5.09
N PRO A 254 -20.06 12.81 5.17
CA PRO A 254 -21.06 12.75 4.10
C PRO A 254 -20.53 13.16 2.72
N ALA A 255 -19.64 14.16 2.70
CA ALA A 255 -19.05 14.68 1.46
C ALA A 255 -18.13 13.66 0.77
N PHE A 256 -17.24 12.98 1.51
CA PHE A 256 -16.37 11.97 0.91
C PHE A 256 -17.13 10.68 0.61
N ARG A 257 -18.12 10.30 1.42
CA ARG A 257 -19.00 9.16 1.14
C ARG A 257 -19.72 9.30 -0.19
N GLN A 258 -20.33 10.46 -0.45
CA GLN A 258 -20.99 10.74 -1.74
C GLN A 258 -20.00 10.64 -2.91
N LEU A 259 -18.83 11.26 -2.79
CA LEU A 259 -17.78 11.21 -3.81
C LEU A 259 -17.31 9.76 -4.07
N TYR A 260 -17.13 8.96 -3.01
CA TYR A 260 -16.76 7.56 -3.12
C TYR A 260 -17.86 6.72 -3.78
N GLU A 261 -19.14 6.99 -3.48
CA GLU A 261 -20.28 6.35 -4.16
C GLU A 261 -20.31 6.67 -5.67
N GLU A 262 -19.92 7.89 -6.07
CA GLU A 262 -19.70 8.27 -7.48
C GLU A 262 -18.45 7.61 -8.10
N CYS A 263 -17.46 7.21 -7.29
CA CYS A 263 -16.27 6.48 -7.72
C CYS A 263 -16.50 4.97 -7.89
N LEU A 264 -17.35 4.35 -7.06
CA LEU A 264 -17.59 2.89 -7.01
C LEU A 264 -17.73 2.20 -8.39
N PRO A 265 -18.51 2.72 -9.36
CA PRO A 265 -18.66 2.09 -10.69
C PRO A 265 -17.39 2.06 -11.53
N TYR A 266 -16.40 2.89 -11.19
CA TYR A 266 -15.16 3.10 -11.94
C TYR A 266 -13.92 2.54 -11.25
N LEU A 267 -14.02 2.11 -9.98
CA LEU A 267 -12.89 1.54 -9.26
C LEU A 267 -12.36 0.28 -9.98
N ALA A 268 -11.08 0.33 -10.37
CA ALA A 268 -10.43 -0.72 -11.14
C ALA A 268 -10.01 -1.94 -10.28
N SER A 269 -9.87 -1.76 -8.96
CA SER A 269 -9.45 -2.79 -8.02
C SER A 269 -10.60 -3.21 -7.10
N GLU A 270 -10.71 -4.51 -6.82
CA GLU A 270 -11.61 -5.04 -5.79
C GLU A 270 -11.13 -4.68 -4.36
N PHE A 271 -9.86 -4.31 -4.19
CA PHE A 271 -9.32 -3.80 -2.92
C PHE A 271 -10.05 -2.53 -2.47
N HIS A 272 -10.24 -1.58 -3.39
CA HIS A 272 -10.98 -0.34 -3.14
C HIS A 272 -12.50 -0.53 -3.09
N LYS A 273 -13.03 -1.72 -3.43
CA LYS A 273 -14.47 -2.06 -3.32
C LYS A 273 -14.82 -2.88 -2.09
N GLN A 274 -13.85 -3.12 -1.20
CA GLN A 274 -14.07 -3.90 0.02
C GLN A 274 -15.23 -3.33 0.86
N PRO A 275 -16.04 -4.20 1.49
CA PRO A 275 -17.22 -3.77 2.24
C PRO A 275 -16.88 -2.90 3.46
N ASN A 276 -17.91 -2.28 4.03
CA ASN A 276 -17.84 -1.40 5.20
C ASN A 276 -17.05 -0.10 4.90
N ALA A 277 -16.11 0.29 5.77
CA ALA A 277 -15.27 1.48 5.59
C ALA A 277 -13.93 1.19 4.90
N LEU A 278 -13.49 -0.08 4.83
CA LEU A 278 -12.16 -0.46 4.33
C LEU A 278 -11.88 0.08 2.93
N GLY A 279 -12.65 -0.32 1.91
CA GLY A 279 -12.39 0.10 0.53
C GLY A 279 -12.37 1.63 0.33
N ARG A 280 -13.13 2.37 1.15
CA ARG A 280 -13.21 3.83 1.13
C ARG A 280 -12.02 4.53 1.80
N ARG A 281 -11.56 4.03 2.95
CA ARG A 281 -10.36 4.52 3.65
C ARG A 281 -9.10 4.24 2.85
N GLU A 282 -9.00 3.03 2.29
CA GLU A 282 -7.91 2.65 1.36
C GLU A 282 -7.90 3.52 0.10
N PHE A 283 -9.07 3.78 -0.49
CA PHE A 283 -9.17 4.68 -1.65
C PHE A 283 -8.81 6.13 -1.29
N PHE A 284 -9.15 6.60 -0.09
CA PHE A 284 -8.74 7.92 0.40
C PHE A 284 -7.21 8.02 0.49
N ALA A 285 -6.55 7.04 1.12
CA ALA A 285 -5.10 7.00 1.27
C ALA A 285 -4.36 6.92 -0.07
N ASP A 286 -4.77 6.01 -0.97
CA ASP A 286 -4.17 5.90 -2.30
C ASP A 286 -4.42 7.14 -3.18
N ALA A 287 -5.60 7.76 -3.09
CA ALA A 287 -5.89 8.99 -3.81
C ALA A 287 -5.02 10.16 -3.31
N PHE A 288 -4.86 10.31 -2.00
CA PHE A 288 -3.92 11.26 -1.41
C PHE A 288 -2.49 10.99 -1.90
N ALA A 289 -2.01 9.75 -1.81
CA ALA A 289 -0.68 9.36 -2.25
C ALA A 289 -0.43 9.68 -3.74
N ALA A 290 -1.38 9.35 -4.61
CA ALA A 290 -1.31 9.63 -6.04
C ALA A 290 -1.30 11.14 -6.37
N ILE A 291 -2.00 11.98 -5.60
CA ILE A 291 -2.03 13.43 -5.80
C ILE A 291 -0.74 14.07 -5.26
N SER A 292 -0.38 13.79 -4.01
CA SER A 292 0.79 14.34 -3.30
C SER A 292 2.11 13.97 -4.00
N SER A 293 2.28 12.72 -4.43
CA SER A 293 3.45 12.28 -5.22
C SER A 293 3.44 12.76 -6.68
N ARG A 294 2.42 13.54 -7.08
CA ARG A 294 2.18 14.03 -8.46
C ARG A 294 1.91 12.92 -9.49
N GLN A 295 1.69 11.69 -9.05
CA GLN A 295 1.31 10.53 -9.86
C GLN A 295 -0.17 10.53 -10.27
N ARG A 296 -0.68 11.66 -10.78
CA ARG A 296 -2.06 11.82 -11.26
C ARG A 296 -2.53 10.73 -12.25
N PRO A 297 -1.67 10.15 -13.14
CA PRO A 297 -2.07 9.01 -13.94
C PRO A 297 -2.50 7.78 -13.12
N ALA A 298 -1.89 7.53 -11.95
CA ALA A 298 -2.28 6.41 -11.08
C ALA A 298 -3.71 6.59 -10.54
N LEU A 299 -4.12 7.81 -10.16
CA LEU A 299 -5.51 8.11 -9.78
C LEU A 299 -6.50 7.88 -10.94
N VAL A 300 -6.11 8.24 -12.17
CA VAL A 300 -6.93 7.97 -13.36
C VAL A 300 -7.02 6.47 -13.64
N ASP A 301 -5.93 5.71 -13.47
CA ASP A 301 -5.91 4.26 -13.66
C ASP A 301 -6.71 3.52 -12.56
N MET A 302 -6.68 3.99 -11.30
CA MET A 302 -7.54 3.51 -10.20
C MET A 302 -9.03 3.69 -10.50
N LEU A 303 -9.39 4.72 -11.28
CA LEU A 303 -10.76 5.01 -11.73
C LEU A 303 -11.02 4.52 -13.17
N ALA A 304 -10.31 3.46 -13.61
CA ALA A 304 -10.48 2.79 -14.90
C ALA A 304 -10.44 3.73 -16.13
N GLY A 305 -9.67 4.82 -16.04
CA GLY A 305 -9.56 5.84 -17.08
C GLY A 305 -10.58 6.98 -17.00
N ASN A 306 -11.46 7.02 -16.00
CA ASN A 306 -12.47 8.07 -15.84
C ASN A 306 -11.84 9.36 -15.29
N ILE A 307 -11.31 10.17 -16.21
CA ILE A 307 -10.69 11.48 -15.93
C ILE A 307 -11.67 12.42 -15.21
N ARG A 308 -12.97 12.38 -15.49
CA ARG A 308 -13.94 13.30 -14.87
C ARG A 308 -14.05 13.03 -13.37
N THR A 309 -14.27 11.78 -12.99
CA THR A 309 -14.35 11.38 -11.57
C THR A 309 -13.00 11.62 -10.87
N ALA A 310 -11.87 11.36 -11.55
CA ALA A 310 -10.55 11.66 -11.00
C ALA A 310 -10.35 13.16 -10.70
N LEU A 311 -10.90 14.06 -11.51
CA LEU A 311 -10.86 15.50 -11.26
C LEU A 311 -11.71 15.90 -10.04
N GLU A 312 -12.88 15.31 -9.81
CA GLU A 312 -13.68 15.59 -8.62
C GLU A 312 -12.96 15.12 -7.33
N VAL A 313 -12.27 13.96 -7.39
CA VAL A 313 -11.40 13.50 -6.30
C VAL A 313 -10.26 14.48 -6.06
N MET A 314 -9.56 14.92 -7.12
CA MET A 314 -8.53 15.95 -6.98
C MET A 314 -9.06 17.26 -6.38
N LEU A 315 -10.28 17.69 -6.76
CA LEU A 315 -10.90 18.90 -6.22
C LEU A 315 -11.28 18.74 -4.73
N PHE A 316 -11.63 17.55 -4.27
CA PHE A 316 -11.83 17.28 -2.84
C PHE A 316 -10.54 17.50 -2.05
N PHE A 317 -9.45 16.83 -2.45
CA PHE A 317 -8.15 16.94 -1.78
C PHE A 317 -7.56 18.36 -1.89
N ASN A 318 -7.71 19.02 -3.04
CA ASN A 318 -7.25 20.40 -3.22
C ASN A 318 -7.96 21.38 -2.27
N ARG A 319 -9.28 21.28 -2.12
CA ARG A 319 -10.06 22.15 -1.21
C ARG A 319 -9.73 21.92 0.27
N ARG A 320 -9.35 20.70 0.67
CA ARG A 320 -9.08 20.34 2.07
C ARG A 320 -7.60 20.51 2.47
N TYR A 321 -6.67 20.23 1.57
CA TYR A 321 -5.24 20.11 1.86
C TYR A 321 -4.32 20.98 0.98
N GLY A 322 -4.85 21.63 -0.06
CA GLY A 322 -4.08 22.54 -0.93
C GLY A 322 -3.14 21.87 -1.95
N ILE A 323 -3.31 20.56 -2.21
CA ILE A 323 -2.50 19.73 -3.12
C ILE A 323 -3.09 19.56 -4.53
#